data_AF-I9TXD3-F1
#
_entry.id   AF-I9TXD3-F1
#
_cell.length_a   1.000
_cell.length_b   1.000
_cell.length_c   1.000
_cell.angle_alpha   90.00
_cell.angle_beta   90.00
_cell.angle_gamma   90.00
#
_symmetry.space_group_name_H-M   'P 1'
#
loop_
_entity.id
_entity.type
_entity.pdbx_description
1 polymer ?
#
loop_
_entity_poly.entity_id
_entity_poly.type
_entity_poly.pdbx_seq_one_letter_code
_entity_poly.pdbx_strand_id
1 'polypeptide(L)'
;MKNINGQGNEITIILPHKKIDCISSHHEQFNQIIHQSHIIITGNNNHVSMHFDSEENVESLLLNEGFLLIIKGNDNTVNLGTIILRYSNILGMSGLKLIIGQLPGLGAGVSRVANNCRVDIGNRVVINGVTLYLQEDKSNVSIGEDSQLSWGIDIWCTDAHTITNLKGEPINFAQSIEIGKHVWVGKDVKIGKNTKIPDNSIVGWGSIITKVFNEPNIILAGIPAKIVKRGINWDRRYINKYLLE
;
A
#
# COMPACT_ATOMS: atom_id res chain seq x y z
N MET A 1 5.45 -2.71 23.92
CA MET A 1 5.08 -3.61 22.80
C MET A 1 6.35 -4.13 22.14
N LYS A 2 6.47 -5.44 21.90
CA LYS A 2 7.75 -6.05 21.42
C LYS A 2 8.15 -5.60 20.00
N ASN A 3 7.18 -5.28 19.16
CA ASN A 3 7.39 -5.00 17.74
C ASN A 3 7.45 -3.50 17.40
N ILE A 4 7.28 -2.61 18.39
CA ILE A 4 7.28 -1.15 18.22
C ILE A 4 8.39 -0.58 19.08
N ASN A 5 9.44 -0.10 18.44
CA ASN A 5 10.67 0.36 19.09
C ASN A 5 11.02 1.79 18.68
N GLY A 6 11.47 2.60 19.64
CA GLY A 6 11.74 4.03 19.50
C GLY A 6 10.72 4.88 20.24
N GLN A 7 10.81 6.20 20.08
CA GLN A 7 10.01 7.20 20.81
C GLN A 7 9.03 7.92 19.87
N GLY A 8 7.90 8.38 20.41
CA GLY A 8 6.92 9.18 19.67
C GLY A 8 6.18 8.44 18.56
N ASN A 9 6.27 7.10 18.49
CA ASN A 9 5.48 6.34 17.53
C ASN A 9 4.01 6.30 18.00
N GLU A 10 3.09 6.41 17.04
CA GLU A 10 1.65 6.42 17.27
C GLU A 10 0.97 5.40 16.34
N ILE A 11 0.03 4.63 16.89
CA ILE A 11 -0.89 3.79 16.12
C ILE A 11 -2.31 4.14 16.57
N THR A 12 -3.10 4.69 15.66
CA THR A 12 -4.47 5.10 15.92
C THR A 12 -5.46 4.27 15.12
N ILE A 13 -6.39 3.62 15.82
CA ILE A 13 -7.57 2.99 15.23
C ILE A 13 -8.71 4.01 15.26
N ILE A 14 -9.34 4.22 14.10
CA ILE A 14 -10.43 5.18 13.91
C ILE A 14 -11.69 4.41 13.53
N LEU A 15 -12.67 4.43 14.43
CA LEU A 15 -14.00 3.86 14.24
C LEU A 15 -15.03 4.99 14.08
N PRO A 16 -16.26 4.72 13.62
CA PRO A 16 -17.25 5.77 13.31
C PRO A 16 -17.54 6.73 14.48
N HIS A 17 -17.41 6.25 15.72
CA HIS A 17 -17.77 7.01 16.92
C HIS A 17 -16.62 7.15 17.93
N LYS A 18 -15.42 6.65 17.63
CA LYS A 18 -14.28 6.74 18.55
C LYS A 18 -12.93 6.65 17.85
N LYS A 19 -11.92 7.24 18.48
CA LYS A 19 -10.51 7.08 18.13
C LYS A 19 -9.79 6.42 19.30
N ILE A 20 -8.94 5.45 19.00
CA ILE A 20 -8.21 4.66 19.99
C ILE A 20 -6.72 4.77 19.65
N ASP A 21 -5.95 5.34 20.57
CA ASP A 21 -4.49 5.27 20.53
C ASP A 21 -4.02 3.93 21.12
N CYS A 22 -3.47 3.06 20.29
CA CYS A 22 -3.08 1.71 20.69
C CYS A 22 -1.71 1.63 21.37
N ILE A 23 -1.01 2.75 21.54
CA ILE A 23 0.30 2.80 22.21
C ILE A 23 0.18 3.43 23.60
N SER A 24 -0.52 4.55 23.72
CA SER A 24 -0.62 5.29 24.98
C SER A 24 -1.84 4.93 25.83
N SER A 25 -2.89 4.32 25.25
CA SER A 25 -4.14 4.07 25.98
C SER A 25 -4.13 2.77 26.80
N HIS A 26 -4.96 2.75 27.86
CA HIS A 26 -5.24 1.57 28.68
C HIS A 26 -6.26 0.60 28.04
N HIS A 27 -6.51 0.67 26.73
CA HIS A 27 -7.43 -0.25 26.06
C HIS A 27 -6.78 -1.63 25.82
N GLU A 28 -6.85 -2.50 26.84
CA GLU A 28 -6.18 -3.81 26.85
C GLU A 28 -6.47 -4.67 25.61
N GLN A 29 -7.71 -4.68 25.12
CA GLN A 29 -8.11 -5.46 23.94
C GLN A 29 -7.35 -5.05 22.67
N PHE A 30 -7.34 -3.76 22.31
CA PHE A 30 -6.67 -3.29 21.09
C PHE A 30 -5.15 -3.36 21.22
N ASN A 31 -4.62 -3.19 22.43
CA ASN A 31 -3.20 -3.38 22.70
C ASN A 31 -2.77 -4.84 22.46
N GLN A 32 -3.62 -5.81 22.81
CA GLN A 32 -3.39 -7.23 22.52
C GLN A 32 -3.44 -7.51 21.00
N ILE A 33 -4.43 -6.95 20.29
CA ILE A 33 -4.52 -7.09 18.82
C ILE A 33 -3.25 -6.55 18.15
N ILE A 34 -2.79 -5.34 18.52
CA ILE A 34 -1.55 -4.78 17.98
C ILE A 34 -0.34 -5.66 18.32
N HIS A 35 -0.27 -6.19 19.55
CA HIS A 35 0.81 -7.09 19.94
C HIS A 35 0.84 -8.40 19.13
N GLN A 36 -0.33 -8.93 18.76
CA GLN A 36 -0.45 -10.14 17.95
C GLN A 36 -0.35 -9.87 16.45
N SER A 37 -0.57 -8.63 16.01
CA SER A 37 -0.50 -8.23 14.60
C SER A 37 0.92 -8.30 14.04
N HIS A 38 1.01 -8.35 12.71
CA HIS A 38 2.27 -8.24 11.96
C HIS A 38 2.65 -6.77 11.68
N ILE A 39 2.48 -5.89 12.66
CA ILE A 39 2.95 -4.50 12.60
C ILE A 39 4.31 -4.41 13.30
N ILE A 40 5.32 -3.95 12.57
CA ILE A 40 6.68 -3.77 13.06
C ILE A 40 7.12 -2.35 12.77
N ILE A 41 7.46 -1.60 13.83
CA ILE A 41 7.93 -0.22 13.73
C ILE A 41 9.27 -0.11 14.46
N THR A 42 10.29 0.42 13.78
CA THR A 42 11.60 0.71 14.36
C THR A 42 12.05 2.10 13.92
N GLY A 43 12.21 3.00 14.89
CA GLY A 43 12.56 4.39 14.68
C GLY A 43 11.62 5.31 15.47
N ASN A 44 11.68 6.60 15.20
CA ASN A 44 10.98 7.60 16.02
C ASN A 44 9.91 8.34 15.22
N ASN A 45 8.88 8.83 15.92
CA ASN A 45 7.85 9.70 15.39
C ASN A 45 7.12 9.14 14.15
N ASN A 46 6.94 7.82 14.08
CA ASN A 46 6.15 7.23 13.00
C ASN A 46 4.67 7.20 13.39
N HIS A 47 3.81 7.60 12.47
CA HIS A 47 2.37 7.71 12.71
C HIS A 47 1.61 6.76 11.78
N VAL A 48 0.81 5.88 12.37
CA VAL A 48 -0.06 4.96 11.63
C VAL A 48 -1.51 5.23 12.02
N SER A 49 -2.36 5.57 11.07
CA SER A 49 -3.80 5.72 11.28
C SER A 49 -4.57 4.74 10.40
N MET A 50 -5.59 4.09 10.97
CA MET A 50 -6.35 3.06 10.29
C MET A 50 -7.84 3.22 10.57
N HIS A 51 -8.63 3.39 9.52
CA HIS A 51 -10.08 3.52 9.58
C HIS A 51 -10.78 2.19 9.42
N PHE A 52 -11.78 1.95 10.25
CA PHE A 52 -12.60 0.75 10.25
C PHE A 52 -14.07 1.09 10.42
N ASP A 53 -14.95 0.26 9.85
CA ASP A 53 -16.40 0.40 10.02
C ASP A 53 -16.89 -0.22 11.34
N SER A 54 -16.16 -1.22 11.87
CA SER A 54 -16.49 -1.93 13.11
C SER A 54 -15.25 -2.49 13.81
N GLU A 55 -15.38 -2.86 15.08
CA GLU A 55 -14.31 -3.53 15.85
C GLU A 55 -13.99 -4.93 15.30
N GLU A 56 -14.99 -5.65 14.79
CA GLU A 56 -14.78 -6.95 14.13
C GLU A 56 -13.85 -6.80 12.91
N ASN A 57 -13.98 -5.71 12.15
CA ASN A 57 -13.09 -5.45 11.01
C ASN A 57 -11.66 -5.10 11.44
N VAL A 58 -11.47 -4.54 12.64
CA VAL A 58 -10.14 -4.32 13.21
C VAL A 58 -9.44 -5.67 13.39
N GLU A 59 -10.08 -6.59 14.12
CA GLU A 59 -9.52 -7.90 14.41
C GLU A 59 -9.29 -8.70 13.11
N SER A 60 -10.31 -8.72 12.23
CA SER A 60 -10.24 -9.44 10.95
C SER A 60 -9.12 -8.97 10.03
N LEU A 61 -8.73 -7.69 10.07
CA LEU A 61 -7.61 -7.17 9.27
C LEU A 61 -6.28 -7.41 9.98
N LEU A 62 -6.17 -6.98 11.24
CA LEU A 62 -4.88 -6.89 11.93
C LEU A 62 -4.32 -8.25 12.35
N LEU A 63 -5.19 -9.25 12.56
CA LEU A 63 -4.79 -10.63 12.83
C LEU A 63 -4.71 -11.48 11.55
N ASN A 64 -4.97 -10.89 10.37
CA ASN A 64 -4.87 -11.61 9.10
C ASN A 64 -3.41 -11.92 8.76
N GLU A 65 -3.10 -13.17 8.40
CA GLU A 65 -1.75 -13.56 7.94
C GLU A 65 -1.31 -12.84 6.65
N GLY A 66 -2.27 -12.38 5.85
CA GLY A 66 -2.02 -11.59 4.65
C GLY A 66 -1.74 -10.11 4.93
N PHE A 67 -1.85 -9.61 6.17
CA PHE A 67 -1.54 -8.22 6.49
C PHE A 67 -0.15 -8.11 7.13
N LEU A 68 0.71 -7.27 6.55
CA LEU A 68 2.04 -6.96 7.08
C LEU A 68 2.32 -5.47 6.91
N LEU A 69 2.74 -4.82 8.00
CA LEU A 69 3.22 -3.44 7.99
C LEU A 69 4.60 -3.37 8.63
N ILE A 70 5.59 -2.93 7.87
CA ILE A 70 6.95 -2.70 8.37
C ILE A 70 7.31 -1.24 8.13
N ILE A 71 7.73 -0.56 9.20
CA ILE A 71 8.30 0.79 9.14
C ILE A 71 9.66 0.76 9.80
N LYS A 72 10.72 1.10 9.05
CA LYS A 72 12.06 1.32 9.59
C LYS A 72 12.62 2.66 9.14
N GLY A 73 12.74 3.57 10.09
CA GLY A 73 13.13 4.96 9.89
C GLY A 73 12.26 5.90 10.73
N ASN A 74 12.36 7.20 10.46
CA ASN A 74 11.76 8.23 11.29
C ASN A 74 10.74 9.08 10.53
N ASP A 75 9.81 9.66 11.28
CA ASP A 75 8.87 10.68 10.78
C ASP A 75 8.00 10.19 9.60
N ASN A 76 7.76 8.87 9.52
CA ASN A 76 6.93 8.30 8.46
C ASN A 76 5.45 8.35 8.84
N THR A 77 4.58 8.48 7.84
CA THR A 77 3.13 8.48 8.01
C THR A 77 2.48 7.42 7.13
N VAL A 78 1.61 6.60 7.73
CA VAL A 78 0.77 5.63 7.01
C VAL A 78 -0.68 5.87 7.39
N ASN A 79 -1.52 6.21 6.42
CA ASN A 79 -2.95 6.40 6.58
C ASN A 79 -3.70 5.36 5.76
N LEU A 80 -4.46 4.50 6.43
CA LEU A 80 -5.28 3.48 5.80
C LEU A 80 -6.76 3.82 6.01
N GLY A 81 -7.50 4.00 4.93
CA GLY A 81 -8.95 3.97 4.91
C GLY A 81 -9.47 2.55 5.16
N THR A 82 -10.77 2.33 4.97
CA THR A 82 -11.33 0.98 5.08
C THR A 82 -10.80 0.05 3.99
N ILE A 83 -10.11 -1.01 4.39
CA ILE A 83 -9.51 -2.01 3.50
C ILE A 83 -10.33 -3.30 3.55
N ILE A 84 -10.67 -3.82 2.37
CA ILE A 84 -11.25 -5.15 2.22
C ILE A 84 -10.12 -6.08 1.79
N LEU A 85 -9.46 -6.68 2.78
CA LEU A 85 -8.35 -7.59 2.54
C LEU A 85 -8.87 -8.98 2.17
N ARG A 86 -8.28 -9.58 1.14
CA ARG A 86 -8.52 -10.97 0.77
C ARG A 86 -7.21 -11.72 0.76
N TYR A 87 -7.19 -12.85 1.45
CA TYR A 87 -6.05 -13.74 1.56
C TYR A 87 -6.50 -15.16 1.22
N SER A 88 -5.74 -15.86 0.39
CA SER A 88 -6.01 -17.25 0.02
C SER A 88 -4.74 -17.94 -0.47
N ASN A 89 -4.26 -18.92 0.29
CA ASN A 89 -3.12 -19.75 -0.10
C ASN A 89 -3.44 -20.62 -1.34
N ILE A 90 -4.70 -21.00 -1.53
CA ILE A 90 -5.13 -21.80 -2.69
C ILE A 90 -4.97 -21.00 -3.99
N LEU A 91 -5.30 -19.70 -3.96
CA LEU A 91 -5.24 -18.83 -5.14
C LEU A 91 -3.92 -18.05 -5.26
N GLY A 92 -3.04 -18.14 -4.28
CA GLY A 92 -1.83 -17.31 -4.17
C GLY A 92 -2.12 -15.84 -3.88
N MET A 93 -3.26 -15.53 -3.26
CA MET A 93 -3.65 -14.20 -2.83
C MET A 93 -2.97 -13.88 -1.50
N SER A 94 -1.93 -13.05 -1.55
CA SER A 94 -1.01 -12.80 -0.43
C SER A 94 -1.42 -11.64 0.49
N GLY A 95 -2.56 -11.00 0.26
CA GLY A 95 -3.01 -9.84 1.05
C GLY A 95 -2.23 -8.56 0.77
N LEU A 96 -1.83 -7.81 1.80
CA LEU A 96 -1.14 -6.53 1.75
C LEU A 96 0.15 -6.58 2.57
N LYS A 97 1.26 -6.33 1.90
CA LYS A 97 2.58 -6.11 2.53
C LYS A 97 3.02 -4.68 2.26
N LEU A 98 2.95 -3.81 3.27
CA LEU A 98 3.37 -2.42 3.19
C LEU A 98 4.70 -2.26 3.94
N ILE A 99 5.74 -1.82 3.22
CA ILE A 99 7.11 -1.77 3.73
C ILE A 99 7.72 -0.40 3.46
N ILE A 100 8.13 0.29 4.52
CA ILE A 100 8.95 1.51 4.49
C ILE A 100 10.33 1.18 5.07
N GLY A 101 11.39 1.35 4.27
CA GLY A 101 12.78 1.10 4.65
C GLY A 101 13.26 -0.31 4.35
N GLN A 102 13.31 -1.18 5.36
CA GLN A 102 13.97 -2.49 5.27
C GLN A 102 13.00 -3.60 4.82
N LEU A 103 13.32 -4.23 3.69
CA LEU A 103 12.70 -5.50 3.31
C LEU A 103 13.11 -6.63 4.27
N PRO A 104 12.18 -7.50 4.67
CA PRO A 104 12.50 -8.68 5.47
C PRO A 104 13.38 -9.65 4.67
N GLY A 105 14.28 -10.37 5.35
CA GLY A 105 15.07 -11.46 4.74
C GLY A 105 16.34 -11.05 3.97
N LEU A 106 16.78 -9.78 4.01
CA LEU A 106 17.99 -9.33 3.30
C LEU A 106 19.34 -9.77 3.95
N GLY A 107 19.32 -10.57 5.02
CA GLY A 107 20.52 -11.06 5.70
C GLY A 107 21.19 -10.05 6.64
N ALA A 108 22.22 -10.50 7.37
CA ALA A 108 22.98 -9.64 8.28
C ALA A 108 23.82 -8.60 7.52
N GLY A 109 23.94 -7.39 8.07
CA GLY A 109 24.79 -6.32 7.52
C GLY A 109 24.12 -5.38 6.50
N VAL A 110 22.92 -5.69 6.01
CA VAL A 110 22.13 -4.79 5.16
C VAL A 110 21.12 -4.04 6.03
N SER A 111 21.28 -2.72 6.16
CA SER A 111 20.33 -1.86 6.84
C SER A 111 19.86 -0.75 5.91
N ARG A 112 18.59 -0.83 5.52
CA ARG A 112 17.87 0.22 4.80
C ARG A 112 16.95 0.94 5.78
N VAL A 113 16.92 2.26 5.71
CA VAL A 113 16.01 3.12 6.45
C VAL A 113 15.40 4.10 5.46
N ALA A 114 14.17 4.55 5.73
CA ALA A 114 13.54 5.61 4.98
C ALA A 114 12.77 6.52 5.94
N ASN A 115 12.93 7.82 5.76
CA ASN A 115 12.40 8.84 6.64
C ASN A 115 11.44 9.76 5.89
N ASN A 116 10.51 10.38 6.63
CA ASN A 116 9.57 11.35 6.08
C ASN A 116 8.73 10.78 4.91
N CYS A 117 8.57 9.46 4.83
CA CYS A 117 7.77 8.82 3.79
C CYS A 117 6.29 8.89 4.14
N ARG A 118 5.44 8.85 3.11
CA ARG A 118 3.98 8.89 3.29
C ARG A 118 3.27 7.83 2.45
N VAL A 119 2.39 7.06 3.08
CA VAL A 119 1.48 6.16 2.37
C VAL A 119 0.04 6.51 2.72
N ASP A 120 -0.80 6.73 1.70
CA ASP A 120 -2.24 6.98 1.87
C ASP A 120 -3.04 5.96 1.04
N ILE A 121 -3.86 5.14 1.69
CA ILE A 121 -4.81 4.24 1.03
C ILE A 121 -6.23 4.71 1.38
N GLY A 122 -7.07 4.93 0.38
CA GLY A 122 -8.44 5.43 0.55
C GLY A 122 -9.41 4.39 1.15
N ASN A 123 -10.68 4.78 1.25
CA ASN A 123 -11.75 3.90 1.74
C ASN A 123 -12.22 2.89 0.69
N ARG A 124 -12.77 1.76 1.15
CA ARG A 124 -13.33 0.68 0.33
C ARG A 124 -12.34 0.14 -0.72
N VAL A 125 -11.05 0.09 -0.38
CA VAL A 125 -10.03 -0.46 -1.28
C VAL A 125 -9.98 -1.97 -1.08
N VAL A 126 -10.19 -2.73 -2.16
CA VAL A 126 -10.06 -4.21 -2.14
C VAL A 126 -8.62 -4.57 -2.50
N ILE A 127 -7.99 -5.40 -1.66
CA ILE A 127 -6.60 -5.84 -1.85
C ILE A 127 -6.52 -7.36 -1.76
N ASN A 128 -6.09 -7.99 -2.85
CA ASN A 128 -5.97 -9.44 -2.95
C ASN A 128 -4.52 -9.95 -2.82
N GLY A 129 -3.51 -9.17 -3.24
CA GLY A 129 -2.10 -9.58 -3.17
C GLY A 129 -1.14 -8.49 -3.67
N VAL A 130 -0.78 -7.57 -2.79
CA VAL A 130 0.03 -6.37 -3.08
C VAL A 130 1.26 -6.32 -2.18
N THR A 131 2.43 -6.13 -2.78
CA THR A 131 3.63 -5.67 -2.08
C THR A 131 3.88 -4.21 -2.42
N LEU A 132 3.85 -3.34 -1.42
CA LEU A 132 4.08 -1.90 -1.52
C LEU A 132 5.39 -1.57 -0.80
N TYR A 133 6.36 -1.03 -1.53
CA TYR A 133 7.71 -0.78 -1.02
C TYR A 133 8.19 0.65 -1.27
N LEU A 134 8.62 1.32 -0.20
CA LEU A 134 9.30 2.61 -0.21
C LEU A 134 10.64 2.49 0.50
N GLN A 135 11.67 3.16 -0.02
CA GLN A 135 12.99 3.19 0.59
C GLN A 135 13.75 4.51 0.40
N GLU A 136 13.24 5.43 -0.41
CA GLU A 136 13.82 6.77 -0.55
C GLU A 136 13.16 7.73 0.44
N ASP A 137 13.97 8.55 1.12
CA ASP A 137 13.45 9.59 2.01
C ASP A 137 12.47 10.49 1.27
N LYS A 138 11.41 10.93 1.96
CA LYS A 138 10.37 11.84 1.44
C LYS A 138 9.55 11.28 0.28
N SER A 139 9.70 9.99 -0.05
CA SER A 139 8.88 9.35 -1.08
C SER A 139 7.45 9.11 -0.60
N ASN A 140 6.51 9.06 -1.53
CA ASN A 140 5.09 8.87 -1.21
C ASN A 140 4.38 7.89 -2.15
N VAL A 141 3.38 7.18 -1.62
CA VAL A 141 2.49 6.31 -2.40
C VAL A 141 1.05 6.60 -2.00
N SER A 142 0.19 6.85 -2.97
CA SER A 142 -1.26 7.02 -2.75
C SER A 142 -2.09 6.06 -3.59
N ILE A 143 -3.15 5.52 -2.98
CA ILE A 143 -4.16 4.67 -3.63
C ILE A 143 -5.54 5.24 -3.34
N GLY A 144 -6.23 5.71 -4.37
CA GLY A 144 -7.54 6.33 -4.25
C GLY A 144 -8.62 5.36 -3.78
N GLU A 145 -9.65 5.92 -3.16
CA GLU A 145 -10.81 5.19 -2.67
C GLU A 145 -11.51 4.37 -3.75
N ASP A 146 -12.20 3.31 -3.31
CA ASP A 146 -12.95 2.39 -4.15
C ASP A 146 -12.13 1.73 -5.28
N SER A 147 -10.81 1.64 -5.12
CA SER A 147 -9.95 0.88 -6.03
C SER A 147 -10.02 -0.62 -5.77
N GLN A 148 -9.69 -1.41 -6.80
CA GLN A 148 -9.56 -2.86 -6.71
C GLN A 148 -8.18 -3.29 -7.18
N LEU A 149 -7.40 -3.85 -6.26
CA LEU A 149 -6.10 -4.41 -6.57
C LEU A 149 -6.23 -5.94 -6.51
N SER A 150 -5.97 -6.57 -7.66
CA SER A 150 -5.89 -8.02 -7.80
C SER A 150 -4.67 -8.58 -7.02
N TRP A 151 -4.12 -9.72 -7.42
CA TRP A 151 -2.96 -10.33 -6.75
C TRP A 151 -1.73 -10.41 -7.64
N GLY A 152 -0.55 -10.58 -7.02
CA GLY A 152 0.74 -10.57 -7.72
C GLY A 152 1.24 -9.16 -8.06
N ILE A 153 0.69 -8.12 -7.42
CA ILE A 153 0.98 -6.73 -7.71
C ILE A 153 2.19 -6.26 -6.90
N ASP A 154 3.14 -5.59 -7.56
CA ASP A 154 4.24 -4.89 -6.89
C ASP A 154 4.15 -3.38 -7.18
N ILE A 155 4.19 -2.59 -6.11
CA ILE A 155 4.21 -1.12 -6.15
C ILE A 155 5.51 -0.67 -5.50
N TRP A 156 6.48 -0.25 -6.30
CA TRP A 156 7.84 0.05 -5.83
C TRP A 156 8.19 1.51 -6.08
N CYS A 157 8.20 2.31 -5.02
CA CYS A 157 8.60 3.71 -5.04
C CYS A 157 10.10 3.87 -4.75
N THR A 158 10.92 3.05 -5.40
CA THR A 158 12.39 3.06 -5.35
C THR A 158 12.91 2.11 -6.43
N ASP A 159 14.15 2.32 -6.88
CA ASP A 159 14.89 1.31 -7.67
C ASP A 159 15.77 0.42 -6.78
N ALA A 160 15.76 0.65 -5.46
CA ALA A 160 16.58 0.00 -4.45
C ALA A 160 18.10 0.26 -4.57
N HIS A 161 18.61 0.67 -5.73
CA HIS A 161 20.01 0.91 -5.99
C HIS A 161 20.22 2.19 -6.80
N THR A 162 21.32 2.87 -6.53
CA THR A 162 21.68 4.13 -7.19
C THR A 162 22.09 3.88 -8.64
N ILE A 163 21.48 4.62 -9.56
CA ILE A 163 21.93 4.75 -10.95
C ILE A 163 22.56 6.14 -11.06
N THR A 164 23.78 6.19 -11.59
CA THR A 164 24.52 7.44 -11.79
C THR A 164 24.67 7.76 -13.28
N ASN A 165 24.84 9.04 -13.60
CA ASN A 165 25.40 9.43 -14.88
C ASN A 165 26.92 9.14 -14.94
N LEU A 166 27.55 9.38 -16.09
CA LEU A 166 28.99 9.13 -16.26
C LEU A 166 29.90 10.00 -15.37
N LYS A 167 29.36 11.05 -14.72
CA LYS A 167 30.07 11.88 -13.75
C LYS A 167 29.94 11.37 -12.30
N GLY A 168 29.17 10.30 -12.08
CA GLY A 168 28.90 9.75 -10.75
C GLY A 168 27.72 10.42 -10.02
N GLU A 169 26.97 11.30 -10.67
CA GLU A 169 25.82 11.96 -10.06
C GLU A 169 24.59 11.03 -10.11
N PRO A 170 23.87 10.80 -9.00
CA PRO A 170 22.65 10.00 -9.00
C PRO A 170 21.56 10.60 -9.91
N ILE A 171 20.82 9.76 -10.64
CA ILE A 171 19.79 10.21 -11.61
C ILE A 171 18.44 9.50 -11.48
N ASN A 172 18.27 8.59 -10.51
CA ASN A 172 17.07 7.76 -10.38
C ASN A 172 16.29 7.98 -9.08
N PHE A 173 16.17 9.24 -8.65
CA PHE A 173 15.40 9.60 -7.46
C PHE A 173 13.93 9.19 -7.56
N ALA A 174 13.38 8.65 -6.47
CA ALA A 174 11.94 8.40 -6.32
C ALA A 174 11.26 9.58 -5.62
N GLN A 175 10.08 9.95 -6.09
CA GLN A 175 9.25 11.01 -5.52
C GLN A 175 7.90 10.44 -5.11
N SER A 176 7.09 9.96 -6.07
CA SER A 176 5.73 9.52 -5.80
C SER A 176 5.26 8.35 -6.66
N ILE A 177 4.25 7.62 -6.18
CA ILE A 177 3.33 6.83 -7.01
C ILE A 177 1.91 7.25 -6.66
N GLU A 178 1.14 7.64 -7.66
CA GLU A 178 -0.25 8.07 -7.51
C GLU A 178 -1.19 7.12 -8.26
N ILE A 179 -1.99 6.35 -7.54
CA ILE A 179 -3.09 5.58 -8.11
C ILE A 179 -4.38 6.30 -7.77
N GLY A 180 -5.11 6.74 -8.79
CA GLY A 180 -6.35 7.48 -8.66
C GLY A 180 -7.48 6.71 -7.97
N LYS A 181 -8.65 7.36 -7.90
CA LYS A 181 -9.87 6.78 -7.35
C LYS A 181 -10.49 5.78 -8.31
N HIS A 182 -11.11 4.76 -7.76
CA HIS A 182 -11.82 3.75 -8.54
C HIS A 182 -10.95 3.18 -9.67
N VAL A 183 -9.70 2.80 -9.35
CA VAL A 183 -8.80 2.15 -10.31
C VAL A 183 -8.86 0.63 -10.13
N TRP A 184 -8.96 -0.12 -11.22
CA TRP A 184 -8.82 -1.58 -11.22
C TRP A 184 -7.43 -1.98 -11.70
N VAL A 185 -6.62 -2.52 -10.79
CA VAL A 185 -5.30 -3.07 -11.12
C VAL A 185 -5.41 -4.59 -11.29
N GLY A 186 -5.15 -5.06 -12.52
CA GLY A 186 -5.15 -6.47 -12.90
C GLY A 186 -4.08 -7.30 -12.20
N LYS A 187 -4.16 -8.62 -12.36
CA LYS A 187 -3.20 -9.58 -11.77
C LYS A 187 -1.79 -9.34 -12.33
N ASP A 188 -0.77 -9.62 -11.51
CA ASP A 188 0.66 -9.59 -11.89
C ASP A 188 1.19 -8.24 -12.43
N VAL A 189 0.55 -7.13 -12.09
CA VAL A 189 0.98 -5.79 -12.53
C VAL A 189 2.18 -5.28 -11.71
N LYS A 190 3.10 -4.56 -12.36
CA LYS A 190 4.20 -3.85 -11.70
C LYS A 190 4.05 -2.34 -11.89
N ILE A 191 4.17 -1.58 -10.81
CA ILE A 191 4.06 -0.12 -10.80
C ILE A 191 5.35 0.44 -10.22
N GLY A 192 6.15 1.11 -11.06
CA GLY A 192 7.41 1.71 -10.67
C GLY A 192 7.26 3.14 -10.19
N LYS A 193 8.31 3.66 -9.54
CA LYS A 193 8.41 5.04 -9.04
C LYS A 193 8.05 6.09 -10.10
N ASN A 194 7.61 7.25 -9.63
CA ASN A 194 7.29 8.44 -10.42
C ASN A 194 6.19 8.20 -11.46
N THR A 195 5.20 7.37 -11.08
CA THR A 195 4.08 6.96 -11.92
C THR A 195 2.78 7.58 -11.41
N LYS A 196 1.88 7.87 -12.34
CA LYS A 196 0.50 8.27 -12.04
C LYS A 196 -0.48 7.48 -12.91
N ILE A 197 -1.49 6.90 -12.27
CA ILE A 197 -2.62 6.23 -12.91
C ILE A 197 -3.87 7.06 -12.57
N PRO A 198 -4.57 7.62 -13.57
CA PRO A 198 -5.70 8.51 -13.33
C PRO A 198 -6.94 7.74 -12.91
N ASP A 199 -7.91 8.47 -12.36
CA ASP A 199 -9.17 7.93 -11.86
C ASP A 199 -9.91 7.07 -12.90
N ASN A 200 -10.71 6.14 -12.40
CA ASN A 200 -11.57 5.26 -13.21
C ASN A 200 -10.84 4.55 -14.36
N SER A 201 -9.59 4.14 -14.11
CA SER A 201 -8.77 3.45 -15.10
C SER A 201 -8.61 1.98 -14.77
N ILE A 202 -8.35 1.17 -15.80
CA ILE A 202 -8.03 -0.25 -15.66
C ILE A 202 -6.58 -0.45 -16.05
N VAL A 203 -5.80 -1.15 -15.22
CA VAL A 203 -4.50 -1.68 -15.62
C VAL A 203 -4.66 -3.15 -15.98
N GLY A 204 -4.40 -3.49 -17.24
CA GLY A 204 -4.49 -4.85 -17.75
C GLY A 204 -3.48 -5.79 -17.08
N TRP A 205 -3.84 -7.07 -16.97
CA TRP A 205 -3.00 -8.13 -16.39
C TRP A 205 -1.58 -8.08 -16.95
N GLY A 206 -0.58 -8.11 -16.06
CA GLY A 206 0.82 -8.34 -16.42
C GLY A 206 1.52 -7.10 -16.97
N SER A 207 0.85 -5.94 -16.89
CA SER A 207 1.40 -4.68 -17.37
C SER A 207 2.47 -4.13 -16.45
N ILE A 208 3.40 -3.34 -17.01
CA ILE A 208 4.39 -2.57 -16.25
C ILE A 208 4.15 -1.09 -16.49
N ILE A 209 3.80 -0.37 -15.42
CA ILE A 209 3.57 1.08 -15.44
C ILE A 209 4.83 1.80 -14.95
N THR A 210 5.40 2.64 -15.81
CA THR A 210 6.68 3.34 -15.57
C THR A 210 6.63 4.84 -15.87
N LYS A 211 5.43 5.41 -16.06
CA LYS A 211 5.26 6.81 -16.42
C LYS A 211 3.92 7.35 -15.95
N VAL A 212 3.80 8.67 -15.97
CA VAL A 212 2.58 9.42 -15.69
C VAL A 212 1.57 9.29 -16.85
N PHE A 213 0.32 8.99 -16.49
CA PHE A 213 -0.86 9.14 -17.34
C PHE A 213 -1.81 10.15 -16.69
N ASN A 214 -2.38 11.05 -17.50
CA ASN A 214 -3.23 12.15 -17.01
C ASN A 214 -4.69 12.04 -17.45
N GLU A 215 -5.02 11.12 -18.35
CA GLU A 215 -6.36 10.96 -18.95
C GLU A 215 -7.13 9.86 -18.20
N PRO A 216 -8.23 10.15 -17.48
CA PRO A 216 -9.03 9.14 -16.78
C PRO A 216 -9.85 8.27 -17.76
N ASN A 217 -10.55 7.26 -17.24
CA ASN A 217 -11.46 6.41 -18.05
C ASN A 217 -10.74 5.64 -19.18
N ILE A 218 -9.55 5.13 -18.88
CA ILE A 218 -8.68 4.44 -19.85
C ILE A 218 -8.34 3.02 -19.42
N ILE A 219 -7.98 2.19 -20.39
CA ILE A 219 -7.28 0.93 -20.15
C ILE A 219 -5.80 1.13 -20.47
N LEU A 220 -4.95 0.86 -19.49
CA LEU A 220 -3.50 0.79 -19.61
C LEU A 220 -3.07 -0.67 -19.75
N ALA A 221 -2.36 -1.03 -20.81
CA ALA A 221 -1.86 -2.40 -20.98
C ALA A 221 -0.50 -2.45 -21.67
N GLY A 222 0.28 -3.49 -21.35
CA GLY A 222 1.55 -3.83 -22.01
C GLY A 222 2.80 -3.54 -21.19
N ILE A 223 3.96 -3.78 -21.81
CA ILE A 223 5.29 -3.61 -21.20
C ILE A 223 6.20 -2.85 -22.19
N PRO A 224 6.51 -1.55 -21.96
CA PRO A 224 5.86 -0.67 -21.01
C PRO A 224 4.39 -0.39 -21.40
N ALA A 225 3.55 -0.11 -20.41
CA ALA A 225 2.13 0.09 -20.64
C ALA A 225 1.82 1.31 -21.53
N LYS A 226 0.75 1.20 -22.31
CA LYS A 226 0.19 2.25 -23.16
C LYS A 226 -1.32 2.29 -22.98
N ILE A 227 -1.93 3.42 -23.37
CA ILE A 227 -3.38 3.52 -23.47
C ILE A 227 -3.83 2.65 -24.64
N VAL A 228 -4.62 1.61 -24.36
CA VAL A 228 -5.17 0.70 -25.38
C VAL A 228 -6.67 0.90 -25.62
N LYS A 229 -7.37 1.56 -24.68
CA LYS A 229 -8.77 1.93 -24.81
C LYS A 229 -9.07 3.19 -24.00
N ARG A 230 -9.99 4.00 -24.50
CA ARG A 230 -10.53 5.22 -23.87
C ARG A 230 -12.04 5.11 -23.74
N GLY A 231 -12.61 5.96 -22.88
CA GLY A 231 -14.06 6.06 -22.70
C GLY A 231 -14.64 4.79 -22.08
N ILE A 232 -13.96 4.25 -21.07
CA ILE A 232 -14.43 3.07 -20.33
C ILE A 232 -14.97 3.43 -18.96
N ASN A 233 -15.70 2.48 -18.38
CA ASN A 233 -16.00 2.39 -16.96
C ASN A 233 -15.85 0.92 -16.54
N TRP A 234 -15.76 0.64 -15.25
CA TRP A 234 -15.74 -0.73 -14.74
C TRP A 234 -16.61 -0.88 -13.49
N ASP A 235 -16.98 -2.11 -13.16
CA ASP A 235 -17.80 -2.45 -12.00
C ASP A 235 -17.23 -3.72 -11.34
N ARG A 236 -17.38 -3.84 -10.02
CA ARG A 236 -16.89 -5.00 -9.25
C ARG A 236 -17.77 -6.23 -9.45
N ARG A 237 -19.06 -6.02 -9.76
CA ARG A 237 -20.01 -7.10 -10.00
C ARG A 237 -19.59 -7.85 -11.26
N TYR A 238 -19.57 -9.17 -11.17
CA TYR A 238 -19.40 -10.00 -12.35
C TYR A 238 -20.64 -9.88 -13.24
N ILE A 239 -20.47 -10.22 -14.53
CA ILE A 239 -21.45 -9.89 -15.58
C ILE A 239 -22.88 -10.34 -15.27
N ASN A 240 -23.09 -11.55 -14.76
CA ASN A 240 -24.46 -12.03 -14.50
C ASN A 240 -25.13 -11.29 -13.33
N LYS A 241 -24.37 -10.80 -12.34
CA LYS A 241 -24.94 -9.98 -11.26
C LYS A 241 -25.24 -8.56 -11.74
N TYR A 242 -24.34 -7.97 -12.52
CA TYR A 242 -24.53 -6.62 -13.06
C TYR A 242 -25.77 -6.51 -13.95
N LEU A 243 -26.06 -7.55 -14.75
CA LEU A 243 -27.21 -7.53 -15.66
C LEU A 243 -28.58 -7.71 -14.97
N LEU A 244 -28.61 -8.05 -13.68
CA LEU A 244 -29.84 -8.27 -12.92
C LEU A 244 -30.28 -7.07 -12.06
N GLU A 245 -29.38 -6.10 -11.86
CA GLU A 245 -29.55 -4.93 -10.97
C GLU A 245 -29.45 -3.62 -11.76
#